data_AF-A0A3N5GGX1-F1
#
_entry.id   AF-A0A3N5GGX1-F1
#
_cell.length_a   1.000
_cell.length_b   1.000
_cell.length_c   1.000
_cell.angle_alpha   90.00
_cell.angle_beta   90.00
_cell.angle_gamma   90.00
#
_symmetry.space_group_name_H-M   'P 1'
#
loop_
_entity.id
_entity.type
_entity.pdbx_description
1 polymer ?
#
loop_
_entity_poly.entity_id
_entity_poly.type
_entity_poly.pdbx_seq_one_letter_code
_entity_poly.pdbx_strand_id
1 'polypeptide(L)' 'MKRIILQLVLGLLVSFGCRTIPGQDVRYEPTPMPVVRALLELADVGPHDLVYDLGYGEAHILIITASQFG' A
#
# COMPACT_ATOMS: atom_id res chain seq x y z
N MET A 1 3.21 -29.97 33.04
CA MET A 1 3.38 -30.33 31.61
C MET A 1 2.53 -29.47 30.66
N LYS A 2 1.20 -29.40 30.82
CA LYS A 2 0.32 -28.60 29.92
C LYS A 2 0.69 -27.11 29.81
N ARG A 3 1.12 -26.49 30.91
CA ARG A 3 1.56 -25.07 30.95
C ARG A 3 2.87 -24.83 30.17
N ILE A 4 3.79 -25.78 30.22
CA ILE A 4 5.07 -25.70 29.49
C ILE A 4 4.81 -25.83 27.99
N ILE A 5 3.96 -26.78 27.58
CA ILE A 5 3.55 -26.94 26.18
C ILE A 5 2.84 -25.66 25.68
N LEU A 6 1.94 -25.09 26.48
CA LEU A 6 1.26 -23.84 26.13
C LEU A 6 2.23 -22.67 25.96
N GLN A 7 3.22 -22.54 26.85
CA GLN A 7 4.24 -21.49 26.75
C GLN A 7 5.15 -21.67 25.54
N LEU A 8 5.52 -22.92 25.19
CA LEU A 8 6.32 -23.21 24.01
C LEU A 8 5.55 -22.93 22.71
N VAL A 9 4.27 -23.30 22.64
CA VAL A 9 3.41 -23.02 21.48
C VAL A 9 3.20 -21.52 21.31
N LEU A 10 2.95 -20.79 22.42
CA LEU A 10 2.80 -19.34 22.38
C LEU A 10 4.10 -18.64 21.96
N GLY A 11 5.26 -19.08 22.46
CA GLY A 11 6.55 -18.56 22.04
C GLY A 11 6.88 -18.84 20.57
N LEU A 12 6.48 -20.00 20.04
CA LEU A 12 6.65 -20.34 18.63
C LEU A 12 5.78 -19.44 17.74
N LEU A 13 4.51 -19.22 18.09
CA LEU A 13 3.59 -18.37 17.33
C LEU A 13 4.08 -16.90 17.24
N VAL A 14 4.67 -16.37 18.30
CA VAL A 14 5.23 -15.01 18.33
C VAL A 14 6.47 -14.88 17.43
N SER A 15 7.23 -15.96 17.21
CA SER A 15 8.48 -15.95 16.42
C SER A 15 8.27 -15.98 14.89
N PHE A 16 7.04 -16.26 14.44
CA PHE A 16 6.64 -16.31 13.03
C PHE A 16 5.68 -15.18 12.62
N GLY A 17 5.13 -14.43 13.58
CA GLY A 17 4.26 -13.29 13.29
C GLY A 17 5.09 -12.03 13.01
N CYS A 18 5.11 -11.58 11.76
CA CYS A 18 5.78 -10.36 11.30
C CYS A 18 7.32 -10.46 11.25
N ARG A 19 7.84 -11.08 10.19
CA ARG A 19 9.22 -10.84 9.73
C ARG A 19 9.18 -9.86 8.56
N THR A 20 9.98 -8.81 8.61
CA THR A 20 10.32 -8.05 7.41
C THR A 20 11.09 -8.96 6.48
N ILE A 21 10.71 -9.03 5.21
CA ILE A 21 11.47 -9.77 4.18
C ILE A 21 12.58 -8.81 3.71
N PRO A 22 13.86 -9.08 4.01
CA PRO A 22 14.94 -8.19 3.59
C PRO A 22 14.94 -8.03 2.06
N GLY A 23 15.06 -6.81 1.55
CA GLY A 23 15.10 -6.53 0.11
C GLY A 23 13.74 -6.39 -0.57
N GLN A 24 12.65 -6.23 0.19
CA GLN A 24 11.33 -5.84 -0.33
C GLN A 24 11.07 -4.32 -0.25
N ASP A 25 12.08 -3.52 0.09
CA ASP A 25 11.94 -2.07 0.11
C ASP A 25 11.84 -1.52 -1.33
N VAL A 26 10.85 -0.66 -1.55
CA VAL A 26 10.67 0.04 -2.82
C VAL A 26 11.27 1.44 -2.70
N ARG A 27 12.10 1.83 -3.67
CA ARG A 27 12.66 3.19 -3.75
C ARG A 27 11.54 4.17 -4.13
N TYR A 28 11.54 5.33 -3.49
CA TYR A 28 10.68 6.44 -3.91
C TYR A 28 11.11 6.98 -5.29
N GLU A 29 10.19 6.91 -6.25
CA GLU A 29 10.33 7.50 -7.58
C GLU A 29 8.98 8.14 -7.95
N PRO A 30 8.89 9.48 -8.06
CA PRO A 30 7.62 10.15 -8.32
C PRO A 30 7.12 9.88 -9.74
N THR A 31 5.81 9.65 -9.88
CA THR A 31 5.18 9.59 -11.20
C THR A 31 5.12 11.00 -11.82
N PRO A 32 5.64 11.22 -13.05
CA PRO A 32 5.56 12.51 -13.71
C PRO A 32 4.11 12.96 -13.91
N MET A 33 3.83 14.25 -13.72
CA MET A 33 2.47 14.80 -13.81
C MET A 33 1.70 14.48 -15.11
N PRO A 34 2.33 14.47 -16.30
CA PRO A 34 1.64 14.06 -17.53
C PRO A 34 1.19 12.59 -17.49
N VAL A 35 1.96 11.72 -16.85
CA VAL A 35 1.66 10.29 -16.72
C VAL A 35 0.53 10.08 -15.72
N VAL A 36 0.49 10.84 -14.61
CA VAL A 36 -0.63 10.82 -13.66
C VAL A 36 -1.95 11.10 -14.36
N ARG A 37 -2.02 12.18 -15.15
CA ARG A 37 -3.25 12.54 -15.89
C ARG A 37 -3.62 11.47 -16.93
N ALA A 38 -2.65 11.03 -17.72
CA ALA A 38 -2.89 9.98 -18.71
C ALA A 38 -3.39 8.68 -18.05
N LEU A 39 -2.92 8.34 -16.85
CA LEU A 39 -3.35 7.15 -16.12
C LEU A 39 -4.80 7.29 -15.62
N LEU A 40 -5.18 8.45 -15.10
CA LEU A 40 -6.55 8.72 -14.64
C LEU A 40 -7.54 8.79 -15.82
N GLU A 41 -7.16 9.42 -16.93
CA GLU A 41 -7.94 9.44 -18.17
C GLU A 41 -8.09 8.04 -18.78
N LEU A 42 -7.01 7.26 -18.82
CA LEU A 42 -7.03 5.89 -19.33
C LEU A 42 -7.94 4.97 -18.49
N ALA A 43 -8.00 5.20 -17.19
CA ALA A 43 -8.85 4.44 -16.27
C ALA A 43 -10.30 4.94 -16.23
N ASP A 44 -10.63 6.01 -16.98
CA ASP A 44 -11.96 6.64 -17.01
C ASP A 44 -12.51 6.96 -15.61
N VAL A 45 -11.63 7.47 -14.74
CA VAL A 45 -11.98 7.76 -13.34
C VAL A 45 -13.03 8.87 -13.28
N GLY A 46 -14.08 8.65 -12.48
CA GLY A 46 -15.16 9.60 -12.25
C GLY A 46 -15.59 9.73 -10.77
N PRO A 47 -16.64 10.53 -10.51
CA PRO A 47 -17.08 10.92 -9.16
C PRO A 47 -17.67 9.79 -8.31
N HIS A 48 -17.85 8.61 -8.90
CA HIS A 48 -18.37 7.42 -8.21
C HIS A 48 -17.31 6.35 -7.98
N ASP A 49 -16.08 6.60 -8.42
CA ASP A 49 -14.99 5.66 -8.26
C ASP A 49 -14.28 5.82 -6.92
N LEU A 50 -13.81 4.69 -6.41
CA LEU A 50 -12.98 4.63 -5.23
C LEU A 50 -11.54 4.35 -5.65
N VAL A 51 -10.68 5.37 -5.55
CA VAL A 51 -9.28 5.29 -5.98
C VAL A 51 -8.36 5.04 -4.79
N TYR A 52 -7.51 4.04 -4.91
CA TYR A 52 -6.43 3.74 -3.96
C TYR A 52 -5.07 3.86 -4.65
N ASP A 53 -4.16 4.61 -4.03
CA ASP A 53 -2.76 4.73 -4.46
C ASP A 53 -1.86 3.90 -3.53
N LEU A 54 -1.35 2.77 -4.04
CA LEU A 54 -0.54 1.82 -3.28
C LEU A 54 0.92 2.28 -3.25
N GLY A 55 1.23 3.12 -2.26
CA GLY A 55 2.54 3.77 -2.13
C GLY A 55 2.48 5.24 -2.53
N TYR A 56 1.53 5.97 -1.93
CA TYR A 56 1.08 7.28 -2.40
C TYR A 56 2.15 8.38 -2.47
N GLY A 57 3.29 8.23 -1.80
CA GLY A 57 4.36 9.23 -1.83
C GLY A 57 3.85 10.63 -1.44
N GLU A 58 3.96 11.60 -2.36
CA GLU A 58 3.48 12.99 -2.20
C GLU A 58 2.01 13.18 -2.63
N ALA A 59 1.28 12.09 -2.86
CA ALA A 59 -0.15 12.04 -3.17
C ALA A 59 -0.58 12.75 -4.47
N HIS A 60 0.31 12.92 -5.45
CA HIS A 60 -0.04 13.55 -6.74
C HIS A 60 -1.22 12.88 -7.44
N ILE A 61 -1.32 11.54 -7.41
CA ILE A 61 -2.45 10.81 -8.01
C ILE A 61 -3.74 11.20 -7.30
N LEU A 62 -3.80 11.04 -5.97
CA LEU A 62 -5.01 11.33 -5.18
C LEU A 62 -5.45 12.79 -5.25
N ILE A 63 -4.50 13.74 -5.22
CA ILE A 63 -4.81 15.17 -5.33
C ILE A 63 -5.41 15.48 -6.71
N ILE A 64 -4.82 14.96 -7.79
CA ILE A 64 -5.33 15.19 -9.14
C ILE A 64 -6.69 14.51 -9.33
N THR A 65 -6.85 13.27 -8.85
CA THR A 65 -8.15 12.58 -8.84
C THR A 65 -9.22 13.46 -8.19
N ALA A 66 -9.02 13.88 -6.95
CA ALA A 66 -10.02 14.63 -6.19
C ALA A 66 -10.29 16.04 -6.74
N SER A 67 -9.28 16.70 -7.33
CA SER A 67 -9.42 18.07 -7.83
C SER A 67 -9.90 18.19 -9.27
N GLN A 68 -9.78 17.13 -10.08
CA GLN A 68 -10.04 17.19 -11.52
C GLN A 68 -11.00 16.10 -12.03
N PHE A 69 -11.15 14.97 -11.34
CA PHE A 69 -11.94 13.81 -11.78
C PHE A 69 -13.08 13.42 -10.81
N GLY A 70 -12.99 13.83 -9.55
CA GLY A 70 -13.96 13.56 -8.48
C GLY A 70 -15.13 14.53 -8.40
#